data_AF-A0A941PW83-F1
#
_entry.id   AF-A0A941PW83-F1
#
_cell.length_a   1.000
_cell.length_b   1.000
_cell.length_c   1.000
_cell.angle_alpha   90.00
_cell.angle_beta   90.00
_cell.angle_gamma   90.00
#
_symmetry.space_group_name_H-M   'P 1'
#
loop_
_entity.id
_entity.type
_entity.pdbx_description
1 polymer ?
#
loop_
_entity_poly.entity_id
_entity_poly.type
_entity_poly.pdbx_seq_one_letter_code
_entity_poly.pdbx_strand_id
1 'polypeptide(L)'
;MTPLRALLHDSHFRRGARDMLDFAPGIAAWALVTGVAMAKSGLSLPLAVLMSLTVYAGSAQLASLPLLASGAPMWVIWAAAFCVNLRFVIFSAQWRAHLGHLPRARRLAIGYLLADLNLIAFQRDWPGARRERGQVPYILGAIA
;
A
#
# COMPACT_ATOMS: atom_id res chain seq x y z
N MET A 1 -21.28 -15.77 3.13
CA MET A 1 -20.36 -14.77 3.73
C MET A 1 -19.71 -15.42 4.93
N THR A 2 -18.38 -15.49 5.01
CA THR A 2 -17.71 -16.03 6.20
C THR A 2 -17.98 -15.07 7.37
N PRO A 3 -18.50 -15.54 8.52
CA PRO A 3 -18.79 -14.64 9.64
C PRO A 3 -17.49 -13.97 10.13
N LEU A 4 -17.56 -12.68 10.47
CA LEU A 4 -16.41 -11.86 10.89
C LEU A 4 -15.65 -12.49 12.06
N ARG A 5 -16.37 -13.16 12.97
CA ARG A 5 -15.79 -13.96 14.06
C ARG A 5 -14.97 -15.15 13.58
N ALA A 6 -15.42 -15.85 12.53
CA ALA A 6 -14.66 -16.98 11.99
C ALA A 6 -13.38 -16.54 11.26
N LEU A 7 -13.35 -15.32 10.70
CA LEU A 7 -12.13 -14.74 10.15
C LEU A 7 -11.12 -14.39 11.26
N LEU A 8 -11.57 -13.81 12.38
CA LEU A 8 -10.69 -13.49 13.51
C LEU A 8 -10.07 -14.73 14.18
N HIS A 9 -10.76 -15.88 14.10
CA HIS A 9 -10.25 -17.17 14.58
C HIS A 9 -9.41 -17.94 13.55
N ASP A 10 -9.32 -17.47 12.31
CA ASP A 10 -8.48 -18.08 11.27
C ASP A 10 -7.00 -17.81 11.55
N SER A 11 -6.19 -18.87 11.59
CA SER A 11 -4.75 -18.77 11.86
C SER A 11 -4.02 -17.97 10.78
N HIS A 12 -4.47 -18.03 9.52
CA HIS A 12 -3.89 -17.27 8.41
C HIS A 12 -4.20 -15.78 8.53
N PHE A 13 -5.41 -15.41 8.97
CA PHE A 13 -5.78 -14.01 9.19
C PHE A 13 -4.90 -13.37 10.28
N ARG A 14 -4.78 -14.04 11.44
CA ARG A 14 -3.94 -13.55 12.54
C ARG A 14 -2.46 -13.45 12.16
N ARG A 15 -2.01 -14.35 11.28
CA ARG A 15 -0.65 -14.31 10.74
C ARG A 15 -0.45 -13.10 9.83
N GLY A 16 -1.36 -12.85 8.88
CA GLY A 16 -1.29 -11.68 8.00
C GLY A 16 -1.23 -10.36 8.79
N ALA A 17 -2.07 -10.23 9.82
CA ALA A 17 -2.05 -9.05 10.70
C ALA A 17 -0.73 -8.89 11.46
N ARG A 18 -0.15 -10.01 11.95
CA ARG A 18 1.14 -9.99 12.66
C ARG A 18 2.28 -9.61 11.72
N ASP A 19 2.33 -10.18 10.52
CA ASP A 19 3.40 -9.90 9.56
C ASP A 19 3.41 -8.42 9.15
N MET A 20 2.25 -7.74 9.18
CA MET A 20 2.19 -6.29 8.93
C MET A 20 2.73 -5.45 10.09
N LEU A 21 2.55 -5.90 11.34
CA LEU A 21 3.12 -5.23 12.51
C LEU A 21 4.65 -5.25 12.48
N ASP A 22 5.26 -6.29 11.91
CA ASP A 22 6.73 -6.38 11.76
C ASP A 22 7.28 -5.25 10.86
N PHE A 23 6.47 -4.67 9.98
CA PHE A 23 6.87 -3.51 9.16
C PHE A 23 6.69 -2.16 9.86
N ALA A 24 6.03 -2.10 11.02
CA ALA A 24 5.73 -0.84 11.71
C ALA A 24 6.98 0.04 11.99
N PRO A 25 8.13 -0.51 12.42
CA PRO A 25 9.34 0.30 12.61
C PRO A 25 9.84 0.94 11.31
N GLY A 26 9.77 0.20 10.19
CA GLY A 26 10.14 0.69 8.87
C GLY A 26 9.21 1.80 8.38
N ILE A 27 7.90 1.64 8.59
CA ILE A 27 6.89 2.66 8.28
C ILE A 27 7.12 3.92 9.13
N ALA A 28 7.41 3.78 10.42
CA ALA A 28 7.69 4.91 11.31
C ALA A 28 8.93 5.70 10.85
N ALA A 29 10.02 5.00 10.51
CA ALA A 29 11.22 5.63 9.96
C ALA A 29 10.93 6.35 8.62
N TRP A 30 10.16 5.71 7.74
CA TRP A 30 9.74 6.30 6.47
C TRP A 30 8.91 7.57 6.69
N ALA A 31 7.91 7.52 7.59
CA ALA A 31 7.05 8.66 7.90
C ALA A 31 7.86 9.86 8.44
N LEU A 32 8.86 9.60 9.29
CA LEU A 32 9.77 10.65 9.78
C LEU A 32 10.56 11.28 8.62
N VAL A 33 11.15 10.48 7.74
CA VAL A 33 11.91 10.97 6.58
C VAL A 33 11.02 11.80 5.65
N THR A 34 9.81 11.33 5.37
CA THR A 34 8.84 12.06 4.55
C THR A 34 8.41 13.38 5.21
N GLY A 35 8.16 13.40 6.52
CA GLY A 35 7.85 14.62 7.26
C GLY A 35 8.98 15.65 7.20
N VAL A 36 10.23 15.21 7.38
CA VAL A 36 11.42 16.07 7.23
C VAL A 36 11.55 16.60 5.80
N ALA A 37 11.28 15.76 4.80
CA ALA A 37 11.30 16.18 3.39
C ALA A 37 10.23 17.25 3.11
N MET A 38 9.00 17.09 3.63
CA MET A 38 7.94 18.09 3.49
C MET A 38 8.34 19.45 4.09
N ALA A 39 8.91 19.43 5.31
CA ALA A 39 9.40 20.63 5.96
C ALA A 39 10.51 21.32 5.17
N LYS A 40 11.47 20.54 4.62
CA LYS A 40 12.56 21.06 3.78
C LYS A 40 12.09 21.59 2.41
N SER A 41 10.98 21.07 1.89
CA SER A 41 10.34 21.56 0.66
C SER A 41 9.50 22.83 0.88
N GLY A 42 9.50 23.40 2.08
CA GLY A 42 8.79 24.65 2.37
C GLY A 42 7.28 24.50 2.53
N LEU A 43 6.75 23.28 2.68
CA LEU A 43 5.33 23.08 2.96
C LEU A 43 5.03 23.57 4.38
N SER A 44 3.95 24.34 4.51
CA SER A 44 3.41 24.68 5.83
C SER A 44 2.88 23.42 6.53
N LEU A 45 2.85 23.42 7.86
CA LEU A 45 2.36 22.29 8.65
C LEU A 45 0.95 21.82 8.21
N PRO A 46 -0.04 22.70 7.97
CA PRO A 46 -1.34 22.28 7.47
C PRO A 46 -1.28 21.58 6.10
N LEU A 47 -0.43 22.05 5.18
CA LEU A 47 -0.26 21.44 3.87
C LEU A 47 0.46 20.09 3.96
N ALA A 48 1.46 19.96 4.83
CA ALA A 48 2.14 18.69 5.07
C ALA A 48 1.21 17.63 5.67
N VAL A 49 0.34 18.03 6.61
CA VAL A 49 -0.70 17.15 7.16
C VAL A 49 -1.72 16.78 6.09
N LEU A 50 -2.19 17.76 5.31
CA LEU A 50 -3.13 17.50 4.21
C LEU A 50 -2.55 16.51 3.20
N MET A 51 -1.29 16.70 2.79
CA MET A 51 -0.59 15.81 1.88
C MET A 51 -0.45 14.40 2.48
N SER A 52 -0.15 14.29 3.77
CA SER A 52 -0.06 13.02 4.50
C SER A 52 -1.38 12.26 4.56
N LEU A 53 -2.51 12.97 4.69
CA LEU A 53 -3.83 12.37 4.80
C LEU A 53 -4.47 12.04 3.44
N THR A 54 -4.12 12.78 2.38
CA THR A 54 -4.77 12.68 1.07
C THR A 54 -3.95 11.90 0.04
N VAL A 55 -2.63 11.98 0.11
CA VAL A 55 -1.75 11.29 -0.83
C VAL A 55 -1.42 9.91 -0.28
N TYR A 56 -2.20 8.93 -0.73
CA TYR A 56 -2.10 7.53 -0.32
C TYR A 56 -0.70 6.92 -0.51
N ALA A 57 0.01 7.31 -1.57
CA ALA A 57 1.30 6.71 -1.93
C ALA A 57 2.49 7.54 -1.43
N GLY A 58 3.19 7.05 -0.40
CA GLY A 58 4.37 7.72 0.18
C GLY A 58 5.53 7.93 -0.81
N SER A 59 5.75 7.00 -1.76
CA SER A 59 6.75 7.17 -2.82
C SER A 59 6.40 8.33 -3.76
N ALA A 60 5.12 8.53 -4.07
CA ALA A 60 4.65 9.64 -4.89
C ALA A 60 4.78 10.98 -4.14
N GLN A 61 4.59 10.97 -2.81
CA GLN A 61 4.87 12.15 -1.98
C GLN A 61 6.33 12.58 -2.11
N LEU A 62 7.27 11.67 -1.84
CA LEU A 62 8.70 11.97 -1.94
C LEU A 62 9.14 12.38 -3.36
N ALA A 63 8.58 11.77 -4.40
CA ALA A 63 8.87 12.14 -5.78
C ALA A 63 8.35 13.54 -6.16
N SER A 64 7.23 13.97 -5.56
CA SER A 64 6.60 15.26 -5.83
C SER A 64 7.27 16.42 -5.09
N LEU A 65 7.85 16.17 -3.92
CA LEU A 65 8.37 17.22 -3.03
C LEU A 65 9.50 18.07 -3.64
N PRO A 66 10.50 17.52 -4.35
CA PRO A 66 11.51 18.32 -5.04
C PRO A 66 10.93 19.18 -6.16
N LEU A 67 9.92 18.65 -6.89
CA LEU A 67 9.25 19.35 -7.98
C LEU A 67 8.37 20.50 -7.47
N LEU A 68 7.71 20.29 -6.33
CA LEU A 68 6.98 21.35 -5.62
C LEU A 68 7.94 22.45 -5.15
N ALA A 69 9.08 22.07 -4.56
CA ALA A 69 10.07 23.02 -4.06
C ALA A 69 10.74 23.83 -5.18
N SER A 70 10.90 23.26 -6.38
CA SER A 70 11.46 23.98 -7.53
C SER A 70 10.44 24.85 -8.29
N GLY A 71 9.17 24.85 -7.88
CA GLY A 71 8.11 25.58 -8.56
C GLY A 71 7.76 24.99 -9.93
N ALA A 72 7.96 23.68 -10.12
CA ALA A 72 7.62 23.01 -11.37
C ALA A 72 6.10 23.12 -11.68
N PRO A 73 5.71 23.14 -12.96
CA PRO A 73 4.31 23.14 -13.34
C PRO A 73 3.55 21.92 -12.77
N MET A 74 2.30 22.12 -12.36
CA MET A 74 1.49 21.08 -11.70
C MET A 74 1.35 19.79 -12.53
N TRP A 75 1.26 19.91 -13.86
CA TRP A 75 1.18 18.73 -14.74
C TRP A 75 2.45 17.88 -14.70
N VAL A 76 3.63 18.47 -14.48
CA VAL A 76 4.90 17.74 -14.32
C VAL A 76 4.88 16.93 -13.03
N ILE A 77 4.38 17.54 -11.95
CA ILE A 77 4.24 16.88 -10.64
C ILE A 77 3.28 15.70 -10.76
N TRP A 78 2.14 15.89 -11.41
CA TRP A 78 1.17 14.81 -11.66
C TRP A 78 1.75 13.70 -12.56
N ALA A 79 2.48 14.06 -13.61
CA ALA A 79 3.13 13.09 -14.48
C ALA A 79 4.17 12.25 -13.71
N ALA A 80 5.00 12.89 -12.88
CA ALA A 80 5.99 12.20 -12.05
C ALA A 80 5.31 11.26 -11.03
N ALA A 81 4.30 11.75 -10.32
CA ALA A 81 3.52 10.95 -9.38
C ALA A 81 2.82 9.77 -10.07
N PHE A 82 2.27 9.98 -11.27
CA PHE A 82 1.67 8.93 -12.09
C PHE A 82 2.68 7.87 -12.48
N CYS A 83 3.85 8.27 -13.01
CA CYS A 83 4.92 7.36 -13.40
C CYS A 83 5.39 6.48 -12.25
N VAL A 84 5.62 7.05 -11.06
CA VAL A 84 6.00 6.27 -9.87
C VAL A 84 4.90 5.29 -9.45
N ASN A 85 3.63 5.66 -9.64
CA ASN A 85 2.48 4.84 -9.29
C ASN A 85 2.16 3.74 -10.33
N LEU A 86 2.79 3.72 -11.51
CA LEU A 86 2.65 2.61 -12.45
C LEU A 86 3.02 1.25 -11.84
N ARG A 87 3.78 1.24 -10.72
CA ARG A 87 4.02 0.04 -9.91
C ARG A 87 2.74 -0.69 -9.50
N PHE A 88 1.63 0.02 -9.29
CA PHE A 88 0.34 -0.60 -8.97
C PHE A 88 -0.22 -1.44 -10.13
N VAL A 89 0.13 -1.13 -11.38
CA VAL A 89 -0.22 -1.98 -12.54
C VAL A 89 0.51 -3.32 -12.46
N ILE A 90 1.80 -3.29 -12.12
CA ILE A 90 2.62 -4.48 -11.93
C ILE A 90 2.09 -5.31 -10.76
N PHE A 91 1.79 -4.66 -9.62
CA PHE A 91 1.21 -5.35 -8.45
C PHE A 91 -0.15 -5.98 -8.78
N SER A 92 -1.00 -5.28 -9.51
CA SER A 92 -2.29 -5.81 -9.96
C SER A 92 -2.14 -7.06 -10.83
N ALA A 93 -1.14 -7.10 -11.72
CA ALA A 93 -0.83 -8.28 -12.51
C ALA A 93 -0.40 -9.47 -11.63
N GLN A 94 0.41 -9.23 -10.60
CA GLN A 94 0.85 -10.27 -9.67
C GLN A 94 -0.31 -10.79 -8.80
N TRP A 95 -1.16 -9.89 -8.31
CA TRP A 95 -2.35 -10.28 -7.53
C TRP A 95 -3.42 -11.00 -8.34
N ARG A 96 -3.42 -10.85 -9.67
CA ARG A 96 -4.41 -11.48 -10.55
C ARG A 96 -4.48 -13.00 -10.39
N ALA A 97 -3.35 -13.68 -10.19
CA ALA A 97 -3.32 -15.14 -10.01
C ALA A 97 -4.05 -15.59 -8.73
N HIS A 98 -4.01 -14.78 -7.67
CA HIS A 98 -4.55 -15.11 -6.35
C HIS A 98 -5.98 -14.59 -6.16
N LEU A 99 -6.28 -13.38 -6.64
CA LEU A 99 -7.56 -12.69 -6.42
C LEU A 99 -8.48 -12.68 -7.65
N GLY A 100 -8.00 -13.15 -8.82
CA GLY A 100 -8.73 -13.09 -10.09
C GLY A 100 -10.08 -13.81 -10.06
N HIS A 101 -10.20 -14.85 -9.24
CA HIS A 101 -11.41 -15.67 -9.07
C HIS A 101 -12.51 -15.02 -8.21
N LEU A 102 -12.21 -13.91 -7.52
CA LEU A 102 -13.18 -13.23 -6.67
C LEU A 102 -14.12 -12.32 -7.50
N PRO A 103 -15.36 -12.06 -7.01
CA PRO A 103 -16.25 -11.07 -7.61
C PRO A 103 -15.59 -9.70 -7.73
N ARG A 104 -15.90 -8.96 -8.80
CA ARG A 104 -15.24 -7.67 -9.12
C ARG A 104 -15.25 -6.69 -7.95
N ALA A 105 -16.38 -6.52 -7.27
CA ALA A 105 -16.49 -5.59 -6.13
C ALA A 105 -15.51 -5.94 -5.00
N ARG A 106 -15.43 -7.22 -4.62
CA ARG A 106 -14.51 -7.69 -3.58
C ARG A 106 -13.05 -7.57 -4.01
N ARG A 107 -12.77 -7.88 -5.27
CA ARG A 107 -11.43 -7.74 -5.85
C ARG A 107 -10.95 -6.29 -5.86
N LEU A 108 -11.85 -5.34 -6.17
CA LEU A 108 -11.55 -3.91 -6.14
C LEU A 108 -11.34 -3.41 -4.70
N ALA A 109 -12.22 -3.81 -3.77
CA ALA A 109 -12.10 -3.41 -2.37
C ALA A 109 -10.78 -3.90 -1.73
N ILE A 110 -10.44 -5.18 -1.93
CA ILE A 110 -9.18 -5.74 -1.44
C ILE A 110 -7.99 -5.09 -2.17
N GLY A 111 -8.09 -4.94 -3.50
CA GLY A 111 -7.03 -4.35 -4.32
C GLY A 111 -6.68 -2.90 -3.95
N TYR A 112 -7.66 -2.12 -3.48
CA TYR A 112 -7.44 -0.74 -3.05
C TYR A 112 -6.55 -0.66 -1.79
N LEU A 113 -6.75 -1.57 -0.85
CA LEU A 113 -6.00 -1.62 0.42
C LEU A 113 -4.64 -2.33 0.29
N LEU A 114 -4.41 -3.03 -0.82
CA LEU A 114 -3.15 -3.73 -1.04
C LEU A 114 -2.03 -2.77 -1.46
N ALA A 115 -0.97 -2.78 -0.65
CA ALA A 115 0.26 -2.03 -0.90
C ALA A 115 1.46 -2.96 -1.19
N ASP A 116 2.63 -2.37 -1.41
CA ASP A 116 3.91 -3.05 -1.62
C ASP A 116 4.30 -3.96 -0.47
N LEU A 117 4.14 -3.52 0.79
CA LEU A 117 4.46 -4.35 1.96
C LEU A 117 3.60 -5.62 2.04
N ASN A 118 2.32 -5.52 1.67
CA ASN A 118 1.41 -6.67 1.62
C ASN A 118 1.89 -7.71 0.60
N LEU A 119 2.33 -7.24 -0.57
CA LEU A 119 2.82 -8.10 -1.64
C LEU A 119 4.14 -8.78 -1.24
N ILE A 120 5.06 -8.05 -0.61
CA ILE A 120 6.34 -8.60 -0.13
C ILE A 120 6.09 -9.68 0.93
N ALA A 121 5.25 -9.39 1.92
CA ALA A 121 4.91 -10.36 2.96
C ALA A 121 4.24 -11.60 2.38
N PHE A 122 3.29 -11.42 1.46
CA PHE A 122 2.60 -12.51 0.79
C PHE A 122 3.55 -13.39 -0.05
N GLN A 123 4.44 -12.78 -0.83
CA GLN A 123 5.37 -13.50 -1.71
C GLN A 123 6.45 -14.28 -0.95
N ARG A 124 6.76 -13.88 0.28
CA ARG A 124 7.65 -14.65 1.16
C ARG A 124 7.11 -16.06 1.41
N ASP A 125 5.79 -16.18 1.55
CA ASP A 125 5.11 -17.45 1.85
C ASP A 125 4.60 -18.16 0.59
N TRP A 126 4.16 -17.39 -0.40
CA TRP A 126 3.61 -17.89 -1.67
C TRP A 126 4.35 -17.29 -2.87
N PRO A 127 5.59 -17.72 -3.15
CA PRO A 127 6.39 -17.19 -4.27
C PRO A 127 5.86 -17.63 -5.65
N GLY A 128 5.00 -18.66 -5.69
CA GLY A 128 4.41 -19.16 -6.93
C GLY A 128 3.08 -18.49 -7.28
N ALA A 129 2.79 -18.36 -8.58
CA ALA A 129 1.49 -17.90 -9.09
C ALA A 129 0.38 -18.97 -8.99
N ARG A 130 0.33 -19.71 -7.88
CA ARG A 130 -0.63 -20.78 -7.64
C ARG A 130 -1.61 -20.37 -6.54
N ARG A 131 -2.87 -20.72 -6.77
CA ARG A 131 -3.93 -20.52 -5.78
C ARG A 131 -3.84 -21.62 -4.73
N GLU A 132 -3.74 -21.21 -3.47
CA GLU A 132 -3.69 -22.11 -2.32
C GLU A 132 -4.74 -21.75 -1.28
N ARG A 133 -5.07 -22.71 -0.41
CA ARG A 133 -5.98 -22.47 0.72
C ARG A 133 -5.29 -21.55 1.74
N GLY A 134 -6.03 -20.65 2.37
CA GLY A 134 -5.51 -19.71 3.38
C GLY A 134 -5.01 -18.37 2.84
N GLN A 135 -4.78 -18.23 1.52
CA GLN A 135 -4.30 -16.97 0.93
C GLN A 135 -5.27 -15.79 1.15
N VAL A 136 -6.57 -16.00 0.93
CA VAL A 136 -7.56 -14.91 1.08
C VAL A 136 -7.71 -14.47 2.54
N PRO A 137 -7.86 -15.37 3.54
CA PRO A 137 -7.82 -14.98 4.94
C PRO A 137 -6.54 -14.26 5.36
N TYR A 138 -5.37 -14.72 4.87
CA TYR A 138 -4.10 -14.03 5.11
C TYR A 138 -4.10 -12.60 4.58
N ILE A 139 -4.49 -12.42 3.31
CA ILE A 139 -4.58 -11.08 2.67
C ILE A 139 -5.54 -10.19 3.44
N LEU A 140 -6.69 -10.71 3.86
CA LEU A 140 -7.64 -9.96 4.67
C LEU A 140 -7.07 -9.55 6.03
N GLY A 141 -6.23 -10.39 6.64
CA GLY A 141 -5.53 -10.07 7.88
C GLY A 141 -4.44 -9.02 7.68
N ALA A 142 -3.76 -9.04 6.54
CA ALA A 142 -2.71 -8.07 6.20
C ALA A 142 -3.27 -6.67 5.87
N ILE A 143 -4.53 -6.57 5.45
CA ILE A 143 -5.17 -5.26 5.18
C ILE A 143 -6.11 -4.79 6.31
N ALA A 144 -6.16 -5.52 7.42
CA ALA A 144 -7.01 -5.21 8.57
C ALA A 144 -6.33 -4.23 9.53
#